data_AF-A0A420YSP2-F1
#
_entry.id   AF-A0A420YSP2-F1
#
_cell.length_a   1.000
_cell.length_b   1.000
_cell.length_c   1.000
_cell.angle_alpha   90.00
_cell.angle_beta   90.00
_cell.angle_gamma   90.00
#
_symmetry.space_group_name_H-M   'P 1'
#
loop_
_entity.id
_entity.type
_entity.pdbx_description
1 polymer ?
#
loop_
_entity_poly.entity_id
_entity_poly.type
_entity_poly.pdbx_seq_one_letter_code
_entity_poly.pdbx_strand_id
1 'polypeptide(L)'
;MKVKKRITKGARFYLLFSLVTIFISSITMLKNVVSYTEPIEEIYINQPFNEKETDEVQVVRIYDIEKVELPNEHEVFYIIEDELGYHMLKSVNDKLDELAEEASKLSKARPFDNKLILLKIRVVPEFTYGRRGRKIVKISPEMQQDFETVFQQSNLAKKKEREAKNDTILGYIYQVSFLRTDIYFDEFDKFDLWIEMGKDLIFLIVGLGFLVAAGKIIYHNYKNYKELFELFPEVQGHMNLLVENAEYVSKDFALLVYKGHIIIHADEFYFESLNKIRGIRKFKKSYKGIGEYYLRVKYKNSDVPYELSIGHFASKRHVDDEQWLEENYNILAEF
;
A
#
# COMPACT_ATOMS: atom_id res chain seq x y z
N MET A 1 -26.31 -23.29 20.20
CA MET A 1 -25.95 -22.65 18.93
C MET A 1 -27.19 -21.98 18.32
N LYS A 2 -27.08 -20.82 17.66
CA LYS A 2 -28.19 -20.20 16.90
C LYS A 2 -27.81 -20.13 15.42
N VAL A 3 -28.56 -20.79 14.55
CA VAL A 3 -28.31 -20.80 13.10
C VAL A 3 -29.26 -19.82 12.43
N LYS A 4 -28.71 -18.87 11.66
CA LYS A 4 -29.49 -17.90 10.86
C LYS A 4 -28.92 -17.86 9.46
N LYS A 5 -29.80 -17.84 8.44
CA LYS A 5 -29.41 -17.64 7.05
C LYS A 5 -28.63 -16.34 6.89
N ARG A 6 -27.37 -16.43 6.47
CA ARG A 6 -26.50 -15.27 6.21
C ARG A 6 -25.59 -15.57 5.02
N ILE A 7 -26.06 -15.26 3.82
CA ILE A 7 -25.31 -15.52 2.57
C ILE A 7 -23.96 -14.77 2.55
N THR A 8 -23.91 -13.56 3.11
CA THR A 8 -22.68 -12.75 3.15
C THR A 8 -21.77 -13.06 4.34
N LYS A 9 -22.08 -14.06 5.19
CA LYS A 9 -21.21 -14.39 6.33
C LYS A 9 -19.84 -14.84 5.79
N GLY A 10 -18.75 -14.51 6.49
CA GLY A 10 -17.37 -14.74 6.02
C GLY A 10 -16.89 -13.74 4.94
N ALA A 11 -17.76 -13.38 3.98
CA ALA A 11 -17.41 -12.49 2.87
C ALA A 11 -17.31 -10.99 3.26
N ARG A 12 -17.96 -10.56 4.34
CA ARG A 12 -18.05 -9.12 4.71
C ARG A 12 -16.69 -8.46 4.91
N PHE A 13 -15.76 -9.14 5.56
CA PHE A 13 -14.42 -8.60 5.80
C PHE A 13 -13.68 -8.38 4.48
N TYR A 14 -13.72 -9.40 3.61
CA TYR A 14 -13.12 -9.34 2.27
C TYR A 14 -13.75 -8.24 1.40
N LEU A 15 -15.08 -8.08 1.44
CA LEU A 15 -15.76 -6.99 0.74
C LEU A 15 -15.33 -5.62 1.24
N LEU A 16 -15.32 -5.41 2.56
CA LEU A 16 -14.92 -4.14 3.15
C LEU A 16 -13.48 -3.79 2.75
N PHE A 17 -12.56 -4.74 2.93
CA PHE A 17 -11.15 -4.53 2.63
C PHE A 17 -10.91 -4.31 1.12
N SER A 18 -11.61 -5.07 0.27
CA SER A 18 -11.59 -4.89 -1.18
C SER A 18 -12.02 -3.48 -1.58
N LEU A 19 -13.18 -3.02 -1.12
CA LEU A 19 -13.72 -1.71 -1.47
C LEU A 19 -12.79 -0.58 -1.00
N VAL A 20 -12.30 -0.65 0.24
CA VAL A 20 -11.38 0.36 0.77
C VAL A 20 -10.08 0.40 -0.03
N THR A 21 -9.50 -0.77 -0.33
CA THR A 21 -8.22 -0.85 -1.05
C THR A 21 -8.36 -0.34 -2.49
N ILE A 22 -9.42 -0.74 -3.21
CA ILE A 22 -9.69 -0.28 -4.57
C ILE A 22 -9.93 1.23 -4.59
N PHE A 23 -10.72 1.74 -3.65
CA PHE A 23 -11.04 3.16 -3.58
C PHE A 23 -9.80 4.02 -3.32
N ILE A 24 -8.99 3.66 -2.33
CA ILE A 24 -7.74 4.38 -2.01
C ILE A 24 -6.79 4.34 -3.21
N SER A 25 -6.55 3.16 -3.79
CA SER A 25 -5.68 2.97 -4.96
C SER A 25 -6.14 3.80 -6.15
N SER A 26 -7.45 3.91 -6.39
CA SER A 26 -7.99 4.68 -7.50
C SER A 26 -7.80 6.19 -7.30
N ILE A 27 -7.96 6.67 -6.07
CA ILE A 27 -7.71 8.09 -5.73
C ILE A 27 -6.22 8.42 -5.85
N THR A 28 -5.34 7.57 -5.35
CA THR A 28 -3.89 7.81 -5.41
C THR A 28 -3.39 7.79 -6.85
N MET A 29 -3.84 6.83 -7.67
CA MET A 29 -3.53 6.84 -9.11
C MET A 29 -3.97 8.13 -9.78
N LEU A 30 -5.20 8.58 -9.53
CA LEU A 30 -5.71 9.80 -10.14
C LEU A 30 -4.87 11.02 -9.74
N LYS A 31 -4.52 11.15 -8.45
CA LYS A 31 -3.65 12.22 -7.96
C LYS A 31 -2.29 12.19 -8.65
N ASN A 32 -1.65 11.03 -8.71
CA ASN A 32 -0.32 10.86 -9.33
C ASN A 32 -0.35 11.25 -10.82
N VAL A 33 -1.39 10.81 -11.55
CA VAL A 33 -1.57 11.18 -12.96
C VAL A 33 -1.78 12.68 -13.11
N VAL A 34 -2.66 13.29 -12.31
CA VAL A 34 -2.93 14.73 -12.35
C VAL A 34 -1.64 15.52 -12.10
N SER A 35 -0.92 15.24 -11.02
CA SER A 35 0.35 15.92 -10.68
C SER A 35 1.40 15.84 -11.80
N TYR A 36 1.42 14.74 -12.57
CA TYR A 36 2.32 14.62 -13.70
C TYR A 36 1.81 15.35 -14.96
N THR A 37 0.52 15.21 -15.29
CA THR A 37 -0.05 15.74 -16.55
C THR A 37 -0.36 17.23 -16.53
N GLU A 38 -0.56 17.81 -15.34
CA GLU A 38 -0.85 19.23 -15.21
C GLU A 38 0.33 20.05 -15.75
N PRO A 39 0.06 21.10 -16.55
CA PRO A 39 1.10 21.99 -17.07
C PRO A 39 1.94 22.54 -15.92
N ILE A 40 3.27 22.53 -16.10
CA ILE A 40 4.20 22.90 -15.03
C ILE A 40 4.02 24.36 -14.61
N GLU A 41 3.63 25.23 -15.55
CA GLU A 41 3.30 26.64 -15.31
C GLU A 41 2.03 26.81 -14.46
N GLU A 42 1.01 25.97 -14.68
CA GLU A 42 -0.23 26.02 -13.88
C GLU A 42 0.05 25.59 -12.43
N ILE A 43 0.85 24.55 -12.23
CA ILE A 43 1.28 24.14 -10.88
C ILE A 43 2.04 25.27 -10.19
N TYR A 44 3.03 25.87 -10.87
CA TYR A 44 3.83 26.98 -10.30
C TYR A 44 2.97 28.18 -9.88
N ILE A 45 1.91 28.51 -10.64
CA ILE A 45 1.01 29.64 -10.33
C ILE A 45 0.04 29.29 -9.20
N ASN A 46 -0.52 28.09 -9.21
CA ASN A 46 -1.63 27.71 -8.33
C ASN A 46 -1.19 27.06 -7.01
N GLN A 47 0.03 26.51 -6.97
CA GLN A 47 0.58 25.77 -5.84
C GLN A 47 1.90 26.42 -5.41
N PRO A 48 1.87 27.42 -4.51
CA PRO A 48 3.09 28.06 -4.03
C PRO A 48 3.93 27.03 -3.27
N PHE A 49 5.26 27.11 -3.45
CA PHE A 49 6.18 26.20 -2.80
C PHE A 49 6.03 26.21 -1.27
N ASN A 50 6.05 25.02 -0.67
CA ASN A 50 6.02 24.79 0.76
C ASN A 50 7.00 23.68 1.15
N GLU A 51 8.06 24.05 1.87
CA GLU A 51 9.11 23.13 2.34
C GLU A 51 8.58 22.00 3.24
N LYS A 52 7.39 22.15 3.84
CA LYS A 52 6.79 21.15 4.73
C LYS A 52 6.03 20.06 3.97
N GLU A 53 5.74 20.27 2.69
CA GLU A 53 4.98 19.34 1.85
C GLU A 53 5.91 18.38 1.12
N THR A 54 6.51 17.47 1.89
CA THR A 54 7.62 16.60 1.43
C THR A 54 7.19 15.48 0.48
N ASP A 55 5.92 15.09 0.54
CA ASP A 55 5.37 14.00 -0.28
C ASP A 55 4.64 14.52 -1.53
N GLU A 56 4.48 15.84 -1.69
CA GLU A 56 3.76 16.45 -2.80
C GLU A 56 4.72 16.88 -3.91
N VAL A 57 4.27 16.76 -5.16
CA VAL A 57 4.99 17.26 -6.31
C VAL A 57 4.79 18.76 -6.37
N GLN A 58 5.88 19.50 -6.23
CA GLN A 58 5.89 20.95 -6.26
C GLN A 58 6.69 21.43 -7.47
N VAL A 59 6.60 22.73 -7.76
CA VAL A 59 7.38 23.35 -8.84
C VAL A 59 8.21 24.49 -8.30
N VAL A 60 9.50 24.49 -8.68
CA VAL A 60 10.43 25.57 -8.38
C VAL A 60 10.90 26.24 -9.67
N ARG A 61 11.17 27.54 -9.57
CA ARG A 61 11.81 28.31 -10.64
C ARG A 61 13.32 28.34 -10.42
N ILE A 62 14.08 28.02 -11.45
CA ILE A 62 15.55 28.00 -11.41
C ILE A 62 16.09 29.30 -12.01
N TYR A 63 16.94 30.00 -11.25
CA TYR A 63 17.66 31.20 -11.68
C TYR A 63 19.07 30.92 -12.16
N ASP A 64 19.73 29.94 -11.55
CA ASP A 64 21.07 29.46 -11.90
C ASP A 64 21.22 27.99 -11.44
N ILE A 65 22.12 27.24 -12.07
CA ILE A 65 22.36 25.82 -11.78
C ILE A 65 23.81 25.45 -12.04
N GLU A 66 24.39 24.66 -11.15
CA GLU A 66 25.74 24.14 -11.25
C GLU A 66 25.75 22.66 -10.90
N LYS A 67 26.24 21.82 -11.81
CA LYS A 67 26.44 20.39 -11.55
C LYS A 67 27.59 20.21 -10.56
N VAL A 68 27.39 19.35 -9.56
CA VAL A 68 28.40 19.09 -8.53
C VAL A 68 28.52 17.61 -8.20
N GLU A 69 29.69 17.23 -7.69
CA GLU A 69 29.96 15.89 -7.17
C GLU A 69 30.07 15.98 -5.65
N LEU A 70 29.29 15.17 -4.93
CA LEU A 70 29.40 15.04 -3.48
C LEU A 70 30.35 13.87 -3.16
N PRO A 71 31.42 14.07 -2.38
CA PRO A 71 32.49 13.07 -2.21
C PRO A 71 32.04 11.69 -1.74
N ASN A 72 31.04 11.63 -0.85
CA ASN A 72 30.55 10.40 -0.24
C ASN A 72 29.27 9.86 -0.88
N GLU A 73 28.76 10.51 -1.93
CA GLU A 73 27.54 10.10 -2.61
C GLU A 73 27.84 9.57 -4.00
N HIS A 74 27.12 8.54 -4.41
CA HIS A 74 27.25 7.93 -5.74
C HIS A 74 26.20 8.43 -6.73
N GLU A 75 25.37 9.39 -6.31
CA GLU A 75 24.28 9.96 -7.10
C GLU A 75 24.70 11.30 -7.71
N VAL A 76 23.98 11.73 -8.75
CA VAL A 76 24.25 12.99 -9.44
C VAL A 76 23.48 14.11 -8.76
N PHE A 77 24.20 15.19 -8.42
CA PHE A 77 23.66 16.36 -7.74
C PHE A 77 23.95 17.65 -8.49
N TYR A 78 23.09 18.62 -8.26
CA TYR A 78 23.22 20.00 -8.72
C TYR A 78 23.01 20.93 -7.52
N ILE A 79 23.68 22.09 -7.55
CA ILE A 79 23.28 23.24 -6.75
C ILE A 79 22.38 24.07 -7.66
N ILE A 80 21.18 24.40 -7.19
CA ILE A 80 20.30 25.37 -7.87
C ILE A 80 20.16 26.63 -7.04
N GLU A 81 20.02 27.76 -7.72
CA GLU A 81 19.52 29.00 -7.15
C GLU A 81 18.04 29.15 -7.51
N ASP A 82 17.17 29.31 -6.51
CA ASP A 82 15.74 29.54 -6.67
C ASP A 82 15.27 30.76 -5.85
N GLU A 83 13.96 30.88 -5.61
CA GLU A 83 13.38 31.99 -4.84
C GLU A 83 13.73 31.96 -3.34
N LEU A 84 14.09 30.80 -2.81
CA LEU A 84 14.35 30.57 -1.38
C LEU A 84 15.84 30.56 -1.05
N GLY A 85 16.69 30.42 -2.06
CA GLY A 85 18.13 30.53 -1.94
C GLY A 85 18.82 29.45 -2.74
N TYR A 86 19.72 28.72 -2.08
CA TYR A 86 20.50 27.66 -2.71
C TYR A 86 20.11 26.32 -2.14
N HIS A 87 19.77 25.41 -3.05
CA HIS A 87 19.28 24.09 -2.72
C HIS A 87 20.06 23.01 -3.47
N MET A 88 20.19 21.86 -2.82
CA MET A 88 20.68 20.66 -3.47
C MET A 88 19.53 20.05 -4.29
N LEU A 89 19.81 19.69 -5.54
CA LEU A 89 18.90 18.99 -6.43
C LEU A 89 19.54 17.67 -6.83
N LYS A 90 18.87 16.56 -6.53
CA LYS A 90 19.20 15.23 -7.01
C LYS A 90 18.48 14.97 -8.32
N SER A 91 19.23 14.57 -9.34
CA SER A 91 18.64 14.19 -10.63
C SER A 91 19.64 13.45 -11.52
N VAL A 92 19.13 12.60 -12.42
CA VAL A 92 19.87 11.93 -13.48
C VAL A 92 19.44 12.40 -14.88
N ASN A 93 18.76 13.54 -14.98
CA ASN A 93 18.21 14.06 -16.22
C ASN A 93 19.29 14.79 -17.03
N ASP A 94 19.66 14.24 -18.18
CA ASP A 94 20.66 14.81 -19.11
C ASP A 94 20.36 16.27 -19.50
N LYS A 95 19.08 16.70 -19.47
CA LYS A 95 18.73 18.11 -19.74
C LYS A 95 19.24 19.08 -18.68
N LEU A 96 19.41 18.63 -17.44
CA LEU A 96 19.99 19.46 -16.39
C LEU A 96 21.50 19.64 -16.60
N ASP A 97 22.18 18.66 -17.20
CA ASP A 97 23.57 18.82 -17.62
C ASP A 97 23.72 19.90 -18.68
N GLU A 98 22.84 19.87 -19.70
CA GLU A 98 22.79 20.91 -20.74
C GLU A 98 22.52 22.30 -20.15
N LEU A 99 21.57 22.41 -19.20
CA LEU A 99 21.26 23.65 -18.52
C LEU A 99 22.43 24.15 -17.66
N ALA A 100 23.10 23.27 -16.91
CA ALA A 100 24.27 23.62 -16.12
C ALA A 100 25.44 24.07 -17.02
N GLU A 101 25.64 23.42 -18.15
CA GLU A 101 26.65 23.84 -19.13
C GLU A 101 26.30 25.20 -19.75
N GLU A 102 25.04 25.45 -20.11
CA GLU A 102 24.58 26.77 -20.58
C GLU A 102 24.84 27.85 -19.52
N ALA A 103 24.44 27.60 -18.28
CA ALA A 103 24.63 28.52 -17.16
C ALA A 103 26.12 28.86 -16.94
N SER A 104 27.00 27.87 -17.05
CA SER A 104 28.46 28.04 -16.90
C SER A 104 29.08 28.97 -17.96
N LYS A 105 28.50 28.99 -19.17
CA LYS A 105 28.97 29.82 -20.29
C LYS A 105 28.44 31.27 -20.20
N LEU A 106 27.37 31.48 -19.45
CA LEU A 106 26.76 32.79 -19.28
C LEU A 106 27.46 33.55 -18.15
N SER A 107 28.00 34.73 -18.46
CA SER A 107 28.72 35.58 -17.50
C SER A 107 27.80 36.33 -16.51
N LYS A 108 26.49 36.12 -16.59
CA LYS A 108 25.49 36.78 -15.74
C LYS A 108 25.40 36.10 -14.37
N ALA A 109 25.06 36.89 -13.36
CA ALA A 109 24.82 36.39 -12.00
C ALA A 109 23.63 35.43 -11.93
N ARG A 110 22.51 35.78 -12.60
CA ARG A 110 21.37 34.89 -12.85
C ARG A 110 21.21 34.66 -14.36
N PRO A 111 21.80 33.59 -14.91
CA PRO A 111 21.74 33.27 -16.34
C PRO A 111 20.31 33.16 -16.87
N PHE A 112 19.38 32.70 -16.04
CA PHE A 112 17.99 32.42 -16.41
C PHE A 112 17.01 33.47 -15.91
N ASP A 113 17.43 34.66 -15.52
CA ASP A 113 16.52 35.68 -15.00
C ASP A 113 15.43 36.09 -16.01
N ASN A 114 15.77 36.05 -17.30
CA ASN A 114 14.87 36.34 -18.43
C ASN A 114 14.25 35.07 -19.05
N LYS A 115 14.49 33.89 -18.49
CA LYS A 115 13.91 32.61 -18.93
C LYS A 115 13.08 32.02 -17.78
N LEU A 116 11.93 31.43 -18.11
CA LEU A 116 11.14 30.71 -17.12
C LEU A 116 11.57 29.24 -17.16
N ILE A 117 12.58 28.89 -16.36
CA ILE A 117 13.03 27.51 -16.17
C ILE A 117 12.32 26.95 -14.94
N LEU A 118 11.40 26.03 -15.16
CA LEU A 118 10.60 25.39 -14.11
C LEU A 118 10.99 23.91 -14.00
N LEU A 119 10.99 23.40 -12.77
CA LEU A 119 11.27 22.00 -12.50
C LEU A 119 10.24 21.43 -11.52
N LYS A 120 9.71 20.24 -11.84
CA LYS A 120 8.89 19.46 -10.90
C LYS A 120 9.81 18.76 -9.91
N ILE A 121 9.56 18.94 -8.63
CA ILE A 121 10.41 18.42 -7.55
C ILE A 121 9.55 17.80 -6.44
N ARG A 122 10.15 16.92 -5.65
CA ARG A 122 9.69 16.57 -4.30
C ARG A 122 10.70 17.06 -3.28
N VAL A 123 10.21 17.60 -2.18
CA VAL A 123 11.07 18.07 -1.09
C VAL A 123 11.43 16.89 -0.19
N VAL A 124 12.72 16.57 -0.09
CA VAL A 124 13.21 15.54 0.81
C VAL A 124 13.81 16.20 2.07
N PRO A 125 13.22 15.98 3.25
CA PRO A 125 13.70 16.56 4.51
C PRO A 125 14.87 15.76 5.09
N GLU A 126 15.60 16.36 6.05
CA GLU A 126 16.69 15.71 6.79
C GLU A 126 16.30 14.32 7.32
N PHE A 127 15.08 14.21 7.84
CA PHE A 127 14.54 12.94 8.30
C PHE A 127 13.05 12.81 8.04
N THR A 128 12.62 11.56 7.87
CA THR A 128 11.22 11.18 7.87
C THR A 128 10.94 10.19 8.99
N TYR A 129 9.66 9.96 9.28
CA TYR A 129 9.24 8.98 10.28
C TYR A 129 8.68 7.74 9.59
N GLY A 130 9.31 6.60 9.83
CA GLY A 130 8.83 5.31 9.39
C GLY A 130 7.70 4.75 10.26
N ARG A 131 7.30 3.52 9.94
CA ARG A 131 6.31 2.77 10.75
C ARG A 131 6.74 2.74 12.22
N ARG A 132 5.78 3.02 13.12
CA ARG A 132 5.98 3.10 14.58
C ARG A 132 6.89 4.25 15.04
N GLY A 133 7.02 5.31 14.25
CA GLY A 133 7.74 6.54 14.67
C GLY A 133 9.27 6.41 14.63
N ARG A 134 9.81 5.41 13.93
CA ARG A 134 11.27 5.28 13.75
C ARG A 134 11.78 6.44 12.89
N LYS A 135 12.71 7.25 13.41
CA LYS A 135 13.42 8.28 12.63
C LYS A 135 14.22 7.58 11.51
N ILE A 136 14.01 8.01 10.27
CA ILE A 136 14.76 7.59 9.09
C ILE A 136 15.51 8.82 8.61
N VAL A 137 16.84 8.81 8.72
CA VAL A 137 17.69 9.88 8.24
C VAL A 137 17.79 9.78 6.71
N LYS A 138 17.49 10.87 6.02
CA LYS A 138 17.57 11.01 4.56
C LYS A 138 18.77 11.86 4.17
N ILE A 139 19.09 12.87 4.97
CA ILE A 139 20.27 13.71 4.82
C ILE A 139 21.13 13.50 6.05
N SER A 140 22.31 12.89 5.88
CA SER A 140 23.24 12.69 6.99
C SER A 140 23.95 14.01 7.32
N PRO A 141 24.46 14.18 8.56
CA PRO A 141 25.32 15.32 8.89
C PRO A 141 26.57 15.41 7.98
N GLU A 142 27.09 14.26 7.54
CA GLU A 142 28.21 14.19 6.59
C GLU A 142 27.81 14.76 5.23
N MET A 143 26.64 14.40 4.70
CA MET A 143 26.11 14.96 3.45
C MET A 143 25.88 16.47 3.57
N GLN A 144 25.39 16.96 4.71
CA GLN A 144 25.23 18.41 4.95
C GLN A 144 26.56 19.15 4.88
N GLN A 145 27.60 18.59 5.50
CA GLN A 145 28.95 19.15 5.50
C GLN A 145 29.61 19.09 4.12
N ASP A 146 29.43 17.97 3.40
CA ASP A 146 29.90 17.81 2.02
C ASP A 146 29.25 18.85 1.11
N PHE A 147 27.93 19.03 1.22
CA PHE A 147 27.20 20.01 0.44
C PHE A 147 27.63 21.45 0.75
N GLU A 148 27.83 21.79 2.02
CA GLU A 148 28.37 23.10 2.41
C GLU A 148 29.76 23.32 1.81
N THR A 149 30.65 22.35 1.93
CA THR A 149 32.02 22.42 1.42
C THR A 149 32.04 22.61 -0.11
N VAL A 150 31.23 21.83 -0.82
CA VAL A 150 31.09 21.90 -2.27
C VAL A 150 30.48 23.24 -2.70
N PHE A 151 29.46 23.72 -1.99
CA PHE A 151 28.88 25.03 -2.25
C PHE A 151 29.92 26.15 -2.11
N GLN A 152 30.72 26.18 -1.03
CA GLN A 152 31.74 27.22 -0.84
C GLN A 152 32.79 27.25 -1.95
N GLN A 153 33.05 26.12 -2.61
CA GLN A 153 34.00 26.01 -3.72
C GLN A 153 33.38 26.33 -5.09
N SER A 154 32.05 26.28 -5.18
CA SER A 154 31.25 26.45 -6.40
C SER A 154 31.39 27.85 -7.02
N ASN A 155 31.03 27.96 -8.29
CA ASN A 155 30.94 29.27 -8.97
C ASN A 155 29.75 30.08 -8.46
N LEU A 156 28.66 29.43 -8.06
CA LEU A 156 27.49 30.07 -7.45
C LEU A 156 27.85 30.82 -6.16
N ALA A 157 28.65 30.24 -5.26
CA ALA A 157 29.08 30.94 -4.05
C ALA A 157 29.97 32.17 -4.35
N LYS A 158 30.87 32.06 -5.34
CA LYS A 158 31.70 33.18 -5.79
C LYS A 158 30.86 34.30 -6.42
N LYS A 159 29.84 33.94 -7.21
CA LYS A 159 28.85 34.89 -7.78
C LYS A 159 28.09 35.60 -6.65
N LYS A 160 27.55 34.84 -5.70
CA LYS A 160 26.87 35.35 -4.50
C LYS A 160 27.72 36.39 -3.77
N GLU A 161 28.96 36.06 -3.43
CA GLU A 161 29.84 36.95 -2.67
C GLU A 161 30.17 38.25 -3.44
N ARG A 162 30.33 38.16 -4.76
CA ARG A 162 30.59 39.31 -5.62
C ARG A 162 29.38 40.24 -5.67
N GLU A 163 28.21 39.71 -5.95
CA GLU A 163 26.99 40.51 -6.13
C GLU A 163 26.45 41.05 -4.80
N ALA A 164 26.60 40.31 -3.69
CA ALA A 164 26.20 40.76 -2.36
C ALA A 164 26.93 42.04 -1.89
N LYS A 165 28.07 42.39 -2.50
CA LYS A 165 28.82 43.65 -2.22
C LYS A 165 28.26 44.85 -2.99
N ASN A 166 27.40 44.63 -3.98
CA ASN A 166 26.81 45.68 -4.80
C ASN A 166 25.54 46.23 -4.13
N ASP A 167 25.38 47.55 -4.07
CA ASP A 167 24.17 48.21 -3.55
C ASP A 167 23.06 48.22 -4.61
N THR A 168 22.56 47.02 -4.93
CA THR A 168 21.51 46.78 -5.93
C THR A 168 20.47 45.81 -5.35
N ILE A 169 19.26 45.77 -5.94
CA ILE A 169 18.21 44.82 -5.53
C ILE A 169 18.76 43.38 -5.53
N LEU A 170 19.53 43.00 -6.57
CA LEU A 170 20.15 41.68 -6.66
C LEU A 170 21.18 41.44 -5.55
N GLY A 171 21.97 42.46 -5.20
CA GLY A 171 22.90 42.39 -4.07
C GLY A 171 22.19 42.15 -2.73
N TYR A 172 21.07 42.84 -2.48
CA TYR A 172 20.22 42.58 -1.30
C TYR A 172 19.66 41.15 -1.29
N ILE A 173 19.18 40.65 -2.44
CA ILE A 173 18.71 39.26 -2.56
C ILE A 173 19.82 38.29 -2.15
N TYR A 174 21.02 38.44 -2.70
CA TYR A 174 22.13 37.55 -2.36
C TYR A 174 22.61 37.64 -0.91
N GLN A 175 22.46 38.79 -0.25
CA GLN A 175 22.75 38.91 1.18
C GLN A 175 21.78 38.08 2.04
N VAL A 176 20.52 37.95 1.62
CA VAL A 176 19.48 37.22 2.36
C VAL A 176 19.26 35.79 1.85
N SER A 177 19.80 35.40 0.70
CA SER A 177 19.72 34.02 0.18
C SER A 177 20.54 33.07 1.04
N PHE A 178 19.90 32.04 1.60
CA PHE A 178 20.56 31.04 2.44
C PHE A 178 20.90 29.77 1.64
N LEU A 179 21.94 29.06 2.07
CA LEU A 179 22.17 27.68 1.66
C LEU A 179 21.30 26.78 2.54
N ARG A 180 20.45 25.95 1.94
CA ARG A 180 19.60 25.01 2.65
C ARG A 180 20.21 23.62 2.59
N THR A 181 20.63 23.10 3.75
CA THR A 181 21.24 21.77 3.90
C THR A 181 20.32 20.79 4.62
N ASP A 182 19.23 21.28 5.20
CA ASP A 182 18.20 20.53 5.92
C ASP A 182 17.15 19.88 5.01
N ILE A 183 17.12 20.28 3.73
CA ILE A 183 16.28 19.74 2.67
C ILE A 183 17.07 19.62 1.37
N TYR A 184 16.69 18.67 0.52
CA TYR A 184 17.08 18.66 -0.89
C TYR A 184 15.87 18.39 -1.78
N PHE A 185 15.99 18.71 -3.06
CA PHE A 185 14.97 18.44 -4.06
C PHE A 185 15.29 17.17 -4.83
N ASP A 186 14.33 16.28 -4.95
CA ASP A 186 14.38 15.14 -5.86
C ASP A 186 13.56 15.50 -7.10
N GLU A 187 14.17 15.47 -8.30
CA GLU A 187 13.41 15.76 -9.52
C GLU A 187 12.29 14.73 -9.70
N PHE A 188 11.05 15.21 -9.85
CA PHE A 188 9.92 14.33 -10.12
C PHE A 188 9.74 14.16 -11.63
N ASP A 189 10.04 12.95 -12.10
CA ASP A 189 10.04 12.65 -13.53
C ASP A 189 9.02 11.56 -13.93
N LYS A 190 9.14 11.12 -15.19
CA LYS A 190 8.28 10.06 -15.73
C LYS A 190 8.54 8.71 -15.05
N PHE A 191 9.79 8.42 -14.70
CA PHE A 191 10.16 7.16 -14.06
C PHE A 191 9.55 7.07 -12.67
N ASP A 192 9.54 8.17 -11.91
CA ASP A 192 8.85 8.25 -10.63
C ASP A 192 7.35 8.01 -10.75
N LEU A 193 6.70 8.61 -11.75
CA LEU A 193 5.29 8.35 -12.02
C LEU A 193 5.03 6.85 -12.23
N TRP A 194 5.86 6.18 -13.04
CA TRP A 194 5.73 4.74 -13.29
C TRP A 194 5.87 3.91 -12.01
N ILE A 195 6.80 4.29 -11.14
CA ILE A 195 6.97 3.62 -9.83
C ILE A 195 5.71 3.79 -8.98
N GLU A 196 5.18 5.01 -8.84
CA GLU A 196 3.99 5.25 -8.02
C GLU A 196 2.75 4.56 -8.60
N MET A 197 2.53 4.67 -9.92
CA MET A 197 1.44 3.94 -10.60
C MET A 197 1.59 2.43 -10.45
N GLY A 198 2.82 1.90 -10.50
CA GLY A 198 3.10 0.48 -10.30
C GLY A 198 2.71 0.01 -8.91
N LYS A 199 3.04 0.78 -7.86
CA LYS A 199 2.61 0.49 -6.48
C LYS A 199 1.10 0.49 -6.38
N ASP A 200 0.43 1.52 -6.90
CA ASP A 200 -1.02 1.64 -6.86
C ASP A 200 -1.71 0.46 -7.57
N LEU A 201 -1.15 0.01 -8.70
CA LEU A 201 -1.70 -1.11 -9.48
C LEU A 201 -1.64 -2.42 -8.70
N ILE A 202 -0.57 -2.66 -7.94
CA ILE A 202 -0.47 -3.82 -7.05
C ILE A 202 -1.59 -3.78 -6.00
N PHE A 203 -1.86 -2.62 -5.39
CA PHE A 203 -2.97 -2.48 -4.44
C PHE A 203 -4.33 -2.73 -5.08
N LEU A 204 -4.56 -2.24 -6.29
CA LEU A 204 -5.77 -2.51 -7.06
C LEU A 204 -5.97 -4.02 -7.27
N ILE A 205 -4.93 -4.72 -7.74
CA ILE A 205 -4.96 -6.17 -7.98
C ILE A 205 -5.29 -6.93 -6.68
N VAL A 206 -4.65 -6.57 -5.56
CA VAL A 206 -4.93 -7.16 -4.25
C VAL A 206 -6.39 -6.92 -3.84
N GLY A 207 -6.89 -5.69 -4.03
CA GLY A 207 -8.28 -5.34 -3.77
C GLY A 207 -9.26 -6.17 -4.59
N LEU A 208 -9.01 -6.35 -5.89
CA LEU A 208 -9.79 -7.21 -6.77
C LEU A 208 -9.74 -8.68 -6.37
N GLY A 209 -8.57 -9.18 -5.92
CA GLY A 209 -8.42 -10.54 -5.39
C GLY A 209 -9.35 -10.81 -4.19
N PHE A 210 -9.46 -9.85 -3.28
CA PHE A 210 -10.40 -9.94 -2.17
C PHE A 210 -11.87 -9.88 -2.61
N LEU A 211 -12.19 -9.13 -3.67
CA LEU A 211 -13.54 -9.12 -4.26
C LEU A 211 -13.92 -10.51 -4.79
N VAL A 212 -13.00 -11.16 -5.51
CA VAL A 212 -13.19 -12.51 -6.04
C VAL A 212 -13.37 -13.52 -4.90
N ALA A 213 -12.55 -13.43 -3.85
CA ALA A 213 -12.69 -14.28 -2.67
C ALA A 213 -14.05 -14.12 -1.99
N ALA A 214 -14.51 -12.88 -1.80
CA ALA A 214 -15.83 -12.59 -1.27
C ALA A 214 -16.95 -13.18 -2.14
N GLY A 215 -16.85 -13.03 -3.47
CA GLY A 215 -17.79 -13.59 -4.43
C GLY A 215 -17.88 -15.11 -4.35
N LYS A 216 -16.74 -15.81 -4.23
CA LYS A 216 -16.70 -17.27 -4.03
C LYS A 216 -17.43 -17.70 -2.76
N ILE A 217 -17.17 -17.03 -1.63
CA ILE A 217 -17.84 -17.32 -0.35
C ILE A 217 -19.35 -17.10 -0.46
N ILE A 218 -19.78 -15.97 -1.02
CA ILE A 218 -21.21 -15.63 -1.21
C ILE A 218 -21.89 -16.69 -2.09
N TYR A 219 -21.28 -17.06 -3.20
CA TYR A 219 -21.80 -18.06 -4.11
C TYR A 219 -21.92 -19.43 -3.44
N HIS A 220 -20.88 -19.85 -2.71
CA HIS A 220 -20.88 -21.13 -1.99
C HIS A 220 -21.98 -21.17 -0.92
N ASN A 221 -22.08 -20.12 -0.10
CA ASN A 221 -23.14 -20.00 0.90
C ASN A 221 -24.53 -20.03 0.27
N TYR A 222 -24.73 -19.30 -0.83
CA TYR A 222 -26.00 -19.28 -1.56
C TYR A 222 -26.37 -20.68 -2.07
N LYS A 223 -25.42 -21.36 -2.73
CA LYS A 223 -25.60 -22.73 -3.24
C LYS A 223 -25.98 -23.70 -2.13
N ASN A 224 -25.23 -23.70 -1.03
CA ASN A 224 -25.47 -24.61 0.08
C ASN A 224 -26.80 -24.34 0.80
N TYR A 225 -27.19 -23.07 0.96
CA TYR A 225 -28.53 -22.76 1.48
C TYR A 225 -29.62 -23.24 0.53
N LYS A 226 -29.43 -23.10 -0.79
CA LYS A 226 -30.39 -23.57 -1.78
C LYS A 226 -30.55 -25.09 -1.71
N GLU A 227 -29.45 -25.84 -1.73
CA GLU A 227 -29.45 -27.30 -1.62
C GLU A 227 -30.08 -27.77 -0.30
N LEU A 228 -29.77 -27.11 0.82
CA LEU A 228 -30.40 -27.40 2.11
C LEU A 228 -31.93 -27.27 2.04
N PHE A 229 -32.44 -26.17 1.48
CA PHE A 229 -33.88 -25.91 1.44
C PHE A 229 -34.62 -26.79 0.42
N GLU A 230 -33.94 -27.25 -0.62
CA GLU A 230 -34.50 -28.23 -1.57
C GLU A 230 -34.66 -29.61 -0.92
N LEU A 231 -33.70 -30.04 -0.09
CA LEU A 231 -33.76 -31.33 0.60
C LEU A 231 -34.62 -31.30 1.88
N PHE A 232 -34.62 -30.16 2.58
CA PHE A 232 -35.29 -29.99 3.87
C PHE A 232 -36.13 -28.70 3.85
N PRO A 233 -37.26 -28.66 3.13
CA PRO A 233 -38.08 -27.46 3.03
C PRO A 233 -38.62 -27.00 4.39
N GLU A 234 -38.77 -27.90 5.37
CA GLU A 234 -39.23 -27.59 6.72
C GLU A 234 -38.31 -26.61 7.47
N VAL A 235 -37.02 -26.56 7.14
CA VAL A 235 -36.07 -25.63 7.79
C VAL A 235 -36.04 -24.25 7.12
N GLN A 236 -36.70 -24.10 5.97
CA GLN A 236 -36.82 -22.81 5.29
C GLN A 236 -37.63 -21.83 6.14
N GLY A 237 -36.98 -20.74 6.57
CA GLY A 237 -37.59 -19.77 7.50
C GLY A 237 -37.46 -20.15 8.98
N HIS A 238 -37.18 -21.42 9.29
CA HIS A 238 -37.07 -21.96 10.64
C HIS A 238 -35.73 -22.68 10.89
N MET A 239 -34.61 -21.98 10.65
CA MET A 239 -33.24 -22.53 10.76
C MET A 239 -32.89 -23.12 12.13
N ASN A 240 -33.61 -22.76 13.20
CA ASN A 240 -33.39 -23.33 14.53
C ASN A 240 -33.73 -24.83 14.60
N LEU A 241 -34.63 -25.30 13.72
CA LEU A 241 -34.98 -26.72 13.61
C LEU A 241 -33.76 -27.60 13.31
N LEU A 242 -32.72 -27.05 12.65
CA LEU A 242 -31.47 -27.76 12.41
C LEU A 242 -30.74 -28.10 13.70
N VAL A 243 -30.81 -27.23 14.71
CA VAL A 243 -30.14 -27.45 16.00
C VAL A 243 -31.00 -28.30 16.91
N GLU A 244 -32.31 -28.08 16.89
CA GLU A 244 -33.29 -28.79 17.72
C GLU A 244 -33.38 -30.28 17.35
N ASN A 245 -33.28 -30.60 16.05
CA ASN A 245 -33.45 -31.95 15.51
C ASN A 245 -32.13 -32.55 14.98
N ALA A 246 -30.98 -31.98 15.33
CA ALA A 246 -29.69 -32.52 14.94
C ALA A 246 -29.38 -33.84 15.66
N GLU A 247 -28.78 -34.78 14.91
CA GLU A 247 -28.19 -36.00 15.46
C GLU A 247 -26.94 -35.68 16.29
N TYR A 248 -26.23 -34.61 15.91
CA TYR A 248 -25.07 -34.10 16.63
C TYR A 248 -24.95 -32.59 16.52
N VAL A 249 -24.56 -31.95 17.61
CA VAL A 249 -24.21 -30.53 17.63
C VAL A 249 -22.89 -30.38 18.37
N SER A 250 -21.89 -29.86 17.67
CA SER A 250 -20.61 -29.56 18.28
C SER A 250 -20.78 -28.44 19.32
N LYS A 251 -20.18 -28.63 20.49
CA LYS A 251 -20.27 -27.67 21.60
C LYS A 251 -19.38 -26.44 21.40
N ASP A 252 -18.24 -26.61 20.73
CA ASP A 252 -17.26 -25.53 20.51
C ASP A 252 -17.21 -25.06 19.05
N PHE A 253 -17.77 -25.82 18.12
CA PHE A 253 -17.81 -25.44 16.71
C PHE A 253 -19.23 -25.19 16.22
N ALA A 254 -19.34 -24.40 15.16
CA ALA A 254 -20.60 -24.22 14.46
C ALA A 254 -20.95 -25.42 13.54
N LEU A 255 -20.58 -26.64 13.94
CA LEU A 255 -20.79 -27.88 13.21
C LEU A 255 -21.98 -28.64 13.79
N LEU A 256 -22.84 -29.17 12.92
CA LEU A 256 -23.91 -30.08 13.30
C LEU A 256 -24.12 -31.17 12.23
N VAL A 257 -24.74 -32.27 12.65
CA VAL A 257 -25.21 -33.32 11.74
C VAL A 257 -26.73 -33.40 11.79
N TYR A 258 -27.37 -33.33 10.62
CA TYR A 258 -28.82 -33.33 10.47
C TYR A 258 -29.22 -34.26 9.32
N LYS A 259 -29.99 -35.31 9.63
CA LYS A 259 -30.52 -36.27 8.66
C LYS A 259 -29.44 -36.79 7.71
N GLY A 260 -28.31 -37.26 8.26
CA GLY A 260 -27.18 -37.78 7.48
C GLY A 260 -26.37 -36.74 6.67
N HIS A 261 -26.53 -35.44 6.97
CA HIS A 261 -25.77 -34.35 6.34
C HIS A 261 -24.97 -33.57 7.37
N ILE A 262 -23.75 -33.19 7.01
CA ILE A 262 -22.94 -32.27 7.80
C ILE A 262 -23.29 -30.83 7.43
N ILE A 263 -23.45 -29.99 8.45
CA ILE A 263 -23.66 -28.55 8.30
C ILE A 263 -22.61 -27.82 9.13
N ILE A 264 -21.94 -26.86 8.52
CA ILE A 264 -21.00 -25.96 9.21
C ILE A 264 -21.50 -24.53 9.01
N HIS A 265 -21.75 -23.84 10.11
CA HIS A 265 -22.26 -22.47 10.16
C HIS A 265 -21.20 -21.53 10.74
N ALA A 266 -19.98 -21.57 10.22
CA ALA A 266 -18.86 -20.75 10.66
C ALA A 266 -18.75 -19.48 9.80
N ASP A 267 -17.57 -19.15 9.29
CA ASP A 267 -17.40 -18.06 8.33
C ASP A 267 -18.06 -18.40 6.99
N GLU A 268 -17.90 -19.64 6.53
CA GLU A 268 -18.68 -20.21 5.44
C GLU A 268 -19.86 -21.03 5.96
N PHE A 269 -20.96 -21.03 5.18
CA PHE A 269 -22.06 -21.96 5.35
C PHE A 269 -21.81 -23.15 4.43
N TYR A 270 -21.44 -24.28 5.02
CA TYR A 270 -21.19 -25.54 4.32
C TYR A 270 -22.30 -26.54 4.61
N PHE A 271 -22.77 -27.24 3.58
CA PHE A 271 -23.78 -28.29 3.67
C PHE A 271 -23.40 -29.41 2.70
N GLU A 272 -23.27 -30.63 3.20
CA GLU A 272 -22.88 -31.78 2.37
C GLU A 272 -23.40 -33.11 2.94
N SER A 273 -23.66 -34.07 2.06
CA SER A 273 -24.02 -35.42 2.49
C SER A 273 -22.79 -36.16 3.05
N LEU A 274 -22.93 -36.75 4.24
CA LEU A 274 -21.88 -37.56 4.86
C LEU A 274 -21.46 -38.73 3.97
N ASN A 275 -22.37 -39.24 3.14
CA ASN A 275 -22.09 -40.33 2.20
C ASN A 275 -21.03 -39.98 1.15
N LYS A 276 -20.86 -38.70 0.81
CA LYS A 276 -19.85 -38.25 -0.16
C LYS A 276 -18.48 -38.04 0.48
N ILE A 277 -18.41 -37.98 1.79
CA ILE A 277 -17.22 -37.63 2.55
C ILE A 277 -16.45 -38.89 2.91
N ARG A 278 -15.15 -38.87 2.66
CA ARG A 278 -14.21 -39.94 3.03
C ARG A 278 -13.55 -39.63 4.38
N GLY A 279 -13.17 -38.38 4.60
CA GLY A 279 -12.48 -37.97 5.81
C GLY A 279 -12.59 -36.49 6.10
N ILE A 280 -12.49 -36.14 7.38
CA ILE A 280 -12.56 -34.77 7.87
C ILE A 280 -11.45 -34.57 8.91
N ARG A 281 -10.74 -33.44 8.85
CA ARG A 281 -9.86 -33.00 9.95
C ARG A 281 -9.88 -31.51 10.14
N LYS A 282 -9.67 -31.14 11.39
CA LYS A 282 -9.33 -29.80 11.86
C LYS A 282 -7.82 -29.55 11.83
N PHE A 283 -7.42 -28.41 11.28
CA PHE A 283 -6.03 -27.98 11.33
C PHE A 283 -5.94 -26.46 11.47
N LYS A 284 -4.81 -25.99 12.00
CA LYS A 284 -4.56 -24.57 12.23
C LYS A 284 -3.55 -24.05 11.21
N LYS A 285 -3.90 -22.98 10.51
CA LYS A 285 -2.92 -22.17 9.78
C LYS A 285 -2.51 -21.00 10.67
N SER A 286 -1.21 -20.75 10.78
CA SER A 286 -0.67 -19.64 11.56
C SER A 286 0.21 -18.79 10.67
N TYR A 287 -0.06 -17.48 10.62
CA TYR A 287 0.79 -16.52 9.91
C TYR A 287 1.06 -15.32 10.80
N LYS A 288 2.35 -15.03 11.05
CA LYS A 288 2.81 -13.90 11.88
C LYS A 288 2.06 -13.75 13.23
N GLY A 289 1.77 -14.87 13.89
CA GLY A 289 1.11 -14.89 15.20
C GLY A 289 -0.43 -14.87 15.16
N ILE A 290 -1.05 -14.66 13.99
CA ILE A 290 -2.50 -14.80 13.81
C ILE A 290 -2.79 -16.23 13.38
N GLY A 291 -3.52 -16.96 14.23
CA GLY A 291 -3.97 -18.32 13.96
C GLY A 291 -5.42 -18.34 13.49
N GLU A 292 -5.68 -19.12 12.45
CA GLU A 292 -7.03 -19.39 11.95
C GLU A 292 -7.21 -20.89 11.81
N TYR A 293 -8.37 -21.38 12.23
CA TYR A 293 -8.69 -22.79 12.15
C TYR A 293 -9.45 -23.09 10.86
N TYR A 294 -9.13 -24.24 10.28
CA TYR A 294 -9.72 -24.72 9.04
C TYR A 294 -10.24 -26.13 9.25
N LEU A 295 -11.34 -26.44 8.56
CA LEU A 295 -11.78 -27.82 8.36
C LEU A 295 -11.41 -28.26 6.96
N ARG A 296 -10.72 -29.40 6.84
CA ARG A 296 -10.43 -30.05 5.57
C ARG A 296 -11.41 -31.21 5.39
N VAL A 297 -12.10 -31.24 4.26
CA VAL A 297 -13.02 -32.30 3.85
C VAL A 297 -12.45 -33.01 2.63
N LYS A 298 -12.23 -34.32 2.73
CA LYS A 298 -11.86 -35.20 1.61
C LYS A 298 -13.09 -35.94 1.11
N TYR A 299 -13.27 -35.98 -0.19
CA TYR A 299 -14.40 -36.66 -0.83
C TYR A 299 -14.03 -38.07 -1.26
N LYS A 300 -15.00 -38.99 -1.29
CA LYS A 300 -14.76 -40.35 -1.80
C LYS A 300 -14.36 -40.38 -3.27
N ASN A 301 -14.87 -39.43 -4.05
CA ASN A 301 -14.69 -39.35 -5.51
C ASN A 301 -13.69 -38.26 -5.93
N SER A 302 -12.91 -37.69 -5.01
CA SER A 302 -11.92 -36.66 -5.35
C SER A 302 -10.76 -36.66 -4.36
N ASP A 303 -9.55 -36.63 -4.89
CA ASP A 303 -8.32 -36.46 -4.10
C ASP A 303 -8.06 -34.99 -3.74
N VAL A 304 -8.80 -34.04 -4.33
CA VAL A 304 -8.67 -32.61 -4.03
C VAL A 304 -9.53 -32.30 -2.79
N PRO A 305 -8.93 -31.95 -1.66
CA PRO A 305 -9.69 -31.62 -0.47
C PRO A 305 -10.37 -30.25 -0.59
N TYR A 306 -11.53 -30.10 0.02
CA TYR A 306 -12.13 -28.80 0.27
C TYR A 306 -11.67 -28.28 1.63
N GLU A 307 -11.16 -27.06 1.67
CA GLU A 307 -10.77 -26.39 2.91
C GLU A 307 -11.69 -25.21 3.16
N LEU A 308 -12.34 -25.21 4.32
CA LEU A 308 -13.20 -24.11 4.75
C LEU A 308 -12.64 -23.49 6.02
N SER A 309 -12.64 -22.16 6.07
CA SER A 309 -12.32 -21.45 7.31
C SER A 309 -13.46 -21.63 8.31
N ILE A 310 -13.08 -22.01 9.52
CA ILE A 310 -14.00 -22.03 10.66
C ILE A 310 -13.77 -20.82 11.59
N GLY A 311 -12.76 -19.99 11.32
CA GLY A 311 -12.54 -18.69 11.96
C GLY A 311 -11.43 -18.66 13.03
N HIS A 312 -11.27 -17.50 13.65
CA HIS A 312 -10.27 -17.24 14.70
C HIS A 312 -10.77 -17.69 16.08
N PHE A 313 -10.72 -18.99 16.36
CA PHE A 313 -11.05 -19.48 17.70
C PHE A 313 -9.86 -19.28 18.65
N ALA A 314 -9.99 -18.33 19.57
CA ALA A 314 -9.11 -18.22 20.72
C ALA A 314 -9.34 -19.43 21.65
N SER A 315 -8.37 -20.35 21.68
CA SER A 315 -8.13 -21.28 22.78
C SER A 315 -9.36 -22.02 23.33
N LYS A 316 -9.85 -23.06 22.64
CA LYS A 316 -10.57 -24.13 23.33
C LYS A 316 -10.05 -25.49 22.86
N ARG A 317 -9.79 -26.35 23.84
CA ARG A 317 -9.16 -27.67 23.71
C ARG A 317 -10.00 -28.57 22.79
N HIS A 318 -9.32 -29.59 22.26
CA HIS A 318 -9.88 -30.73 21.52
C HIS A 318 -11.36 -31.00 21.81
N VAL A 319 -12.17 -30.98 20.75
CA VAL A 319 -13.49 -31.58 20.75
C VAL A 319 -13.43 -32.79 19.83
N ASP A 320 -13.92 -33.92 20.33
CA ASP A 320 -14.03 -35.22 19.67
C ASP A 320 -15.05 -35.23 18.50
N ASP A 321 -15.24 -34.12 17.78
CA ASP A 321 -16.11 -34.12 16.59
C ASP A 321 -15.62 -35.14 15.55
N GLU A 322 -14.29 -35.33 15.42
CA GLU A 322 -13.69 -36.30 14.51
C GLU A 322 -13.97 -37.74 14.97
N GLN A 323 -13.76 -38.02 16.26
CA GLN A 323 -14.06 -39.33 16.84
C GLN A 323 -15.56 -39.67 16.74
N TRP A 324 -16.45 -38.71 17.01
CA TRP A 324 -17.89 -38.95 16.90
C TRP A 324 -18.30 -39.26 15.45
N LEU A 325 -17.73 -38.56 14.46
CA LEU A 325 -17.97 -38.83 13.04
C LEU A 325 -17.42 -40.19 12.60
N GLU A 326 -16.27 -40.60 13.14
CA GLU A 326 -15.69 -41.92 12.90
C GLU A 326 -16.58 -43.03 13.48
N GLU A 327 -16.99 -42.90 14.73
CA GLU A 327 -17.83 -43.90 15.43
C GLU A 327 -19.22 -44.07 14.81
N ASN A 328 -19.84 -42.98 14.33
CA ASN A 328 -21.23 -43.00 13.86
C ASN A 328 -21.38 -43.13 12.34
N TYR A 329 -20.37 -42.72 11.55
CA TYR A 329 -20.45 -42.73 10.08
C TYR A 329 -19.22 -43.31 9.39
N ASN A 330 -18.25 -43.85 10.13
CA ASN A 330 -17.00 -44.38 9.57
C ASN A 330 -16.25 -43.33 8.72
N ILE A 331 -16.34 -42.06 9.11
CA ILE A 331 -15.60 -40.95 8.48
C ILE A 331 -14.28 -40.80 9.21
N LEU A 332 -13.19 -41.10 8.52
CA LEU A 332 -11.88 -41.16 9.13
C LEU A 332 -11.34 -39.75 9.42
N ALA A 333 -10.61 -39.61 10.53
CA ALA A 333 -9.71 -38.49 10.80
C ALA A 333 -8.44 -38.57 9.91
N GLU A 334 -8.63 -38.87 8.62
CA GLU A 334 -7.59 -39.37 7.71
C GLU A 334 -6.60 -38.27 7.27
N PHE A 335 -5.38 -38.35 7.77
CA PHE A 335 -4.20 -37.66 7.22
C PHE A 335 -3.08 -38.66 7.04
#